data_AF-A0A679JN15-F1
#
_entry.id   AF-A0A679JN15-F1
#
_cell.length_a   1.000
_cell.length_b   1.000
_cell.length_c   1.000
_cell.angle_alpha   90.00
_cell.angle_beta   90.00
_cell.angle_gamma   90.00
#
_symmetry.space_group_name_H-M   'P 1'
#
loop_
_entity.id
_entity.type
_entity.pdbx_description
1 polymer ?
#
loop_
_entity_poly.entity_id
_entity_poly.type
_entity_poly.pdbx_seq_one_letter_code
_entity_poly.pdbx_strand_id
1 'polypeptide(L)'
;MYLRSAERVMTETERSAVVDYFAANPHAGNVIPGAGGLRKARIPLAGRGKRGGARVISYVVAARGVYLLMAYAKNDQSDLTPDQARALARLIETLF
;
A
#
# COMPACT_ATOMS: atom_id res chain seq x y z
N MET A 1 3.76 10.47 -1.59
CA MET A 1 4.07 9.42 -2.58
C MET A 1 2.80 8.72 -3.09
N TYR A 2 1.87 8.36 -2.21
CA TYR A 2 0.65 7.62 -2.56
C TYR A 2 -0.17 8.23 -3.70
N LEU A 3 -0.66 9.47 -3.58
CA LEU A 3 -1.57 10.08 -4.57
C LEU A 3 -1.02 10.00 -6.00
N ARG A 4 0.23 10.44 -6.21
CA ARG A 4 0.90 10.34 -7.52
C ARG A 4 0.95 8.92 -8.09
N SER A 5 1.21 7.93 -7.24
CA SER A 5 1.25 6.53 -7.69
C SER A 5 -0.14 5.96 -7.92
N ALA A 6 -1.12 6.33 -7.09
CA ALA A 6 -2.50 5.88 -7.17
C ALA A 6 -3.24 6.44 -8.38
N GLU A 7 -3.00 7.70 -8.76
CA GLU A 7 -3.58 8.33 -9.96
C GLU A 7 -3.20 7.62 -11.26
N ARG A 8 -2.08 6.91 -11.28
CA ARG A 8 -1.63 6.12 -12.44
C ARG A 8 -2.41 4.81 -12.61
N VAL A 9 -3.07 4.33 -11.56
CA VAL A 9 -3.67 2.98 -11.52
C VAL A 9 -5.15 2.96 -11.13
N MET A 10 -5.64 4.01 -10.48
CA MET A 10 -7.00 4.13 -9.94
C MET A 10 -7.65 5.44 -10.36
N THR A 11 -8.96 5.40 -10.63
CA THR A 11 -9.81 6.59 -10.70
C THR A 11 -9.98 7.23 -9.33
N GLU A 12 -10.54 8.43 -9.28
CA GLU A 12 -10.83 9.11 -8.02
C GLU A 12 -11.77 8.30 -7.12
N THR A 13 -12.85 7.75 -7.68
CA THR A 13 -13.80 6.90 -6.94
C THR A 13 -13.12 5.64 -6.39
N GLU A 14 -12.27 4.99 -7.18
CA GLU A 14 -11.49 3.83 -6.71
C GLU A 14 -10.54 4.21 -5.57
N ARG A 15 -9.90 5.39 -5.64
CA ARG A 15 -9.03 5.90 -4.57
C ARG A 15 -9.81 6.23 -3.29
N SER A 16 -11.00 6.82 -3.40
CA SER A 16 -11.86 7.07 -2.24
C SER A 16 -12.24 5.76 -1.54
N ALA A 17 -12.66 4.76 -2.31
CA ALA A 17 -13.00 3.44 -1.78
C ALA A 17 -11.80 2.75 -1.09
N VAL A 18 -10.58 2.96 -1.59
CA VAL A 18 -9.35 2.50 -0.90
C VAL A 18 -9.17 3.19 0.44
N VAL A 19 -9.38 4.51 0.51
CA VAL A 19 -9.27 5.27 1.77
C VAL A 19 -10.30 4.78 2.78
N ASP A 20 -11.56 4.63 2.38
CA ASP A 20 -12.63 4.12 3.24
C ASP A 20 -12.32 2.71 3.74
N TYR A 21 -11.81 1.85 2.86
CA TYR A 21 -11.39 0.49 3.21
C TYR A 21 -10.33 0.47 4.31
N PHE A 22 -9.29 1.31 4.20
CA PHE A 22 -8.22 1.37 5.20
C PHE A 22 -8.63 2.11 6.47
N ALA A 23 -9.53 3.08 6.39
CA ALA A 23 -10.13 3.71 7.56
C ALA A 23 -10.89 2.68 8.42
N ALA A 24 -11.64 1.78 7.77
CA ALA A 24 -12.34 0.68 8.44
C ALA A 24 -11.41 -0.48 8.84
N ASN A 25 -10.31 -0.69 8.10
CA ASN A 25 -9.38 -1.81 8.30
C ASN A 25 -7.91 -1.34 8.36
N PRO A 26 -7.49 -0.65 9.45
CA PRO A 26 -6.15 -0.04 9.51
C PRO A 26 -5.00 -1.04 9.29
N HIS A 27 -5.18 -2.30 9.71
CA HIS A 27 -4.17 -3.36 9.60
C HIS A 27 -4.27 -4.21 8.33
N ALA A 28 -5.09 -3.80 7.35
CA ALA A 28 -5.28 -4.55 6.12
C ALA A 28 -3.96 -4.84 5.38
N GLY A 29 -3.90 -6.05 4.81
CA GLY A 29 -2.72 -6.56 4.12
C GLY A 29 -1.71 -7.25 5.04
N ASN A 30 -0.77 -7.93 4.40
CA ASN A 30 0.25 -8.72 5.09
C ASN A 30 1.47 -7.85 5.38
N VAL A 31 2.07 -8.03 6.57
CA VAL A 31 3.36 -7.42 6.89
C VAL A 31 4.40 -7.90 5.88
N ILE A 32 5.20 -6.97 5.39
CA ILE A 32 6.34 -7.23 4.52
C ILE A 32 7.54 -7.54 5.42
N PRO A 33 8.08 -8.78 5.41
CA PRO A 33 9.19 -9.15 6.26
C PRO A 33 10.39 -8.25 6.05
N GLY A 34 11.00 -7.77 7.15
CA GLY A 34 12.19 -6.93 7.11
C GLY A 34 11.98 -5.50 6.63
N ALA A 35 10.74 -5.06 6.39
CA ALA A 35 10.43 -3.71 5.89
C ALA A 35 9.83 -2.78 6.95
N GLY A 36 10.26 -2.90 8.22
CA GLY A 36 9.89 -1.95 9.28
C GLY A 36 8.40 -1.88 9.57
N GLY A 37 7.67 -2.99 9.44
CA GLY A 37 6.22 -3.04 9.71
C GLY A 37 5.32 -2.56 8.57
N LEU A 38 5.87 -2.23 7.40
CA LEU A 38 5.08 -1.97 6.19
C LEU A 38 4.16 -3.15 5.85
N ARG A 39 2.97 -2.84 5.34
CA ARG A 39 1.95 -3.82 4.94
C ARG A 39 1.64 -3.71 3.46
N LYS A 40 1.41 -4.86 2.81
CA LYS A 40 1.00 -4.99 1.41
C LYS A 40 -0.43 -5.51 1.35
N ALA A 41 -1.39 -4.64 1.01
CA ALA A 41 -2.78 -5.02 0.78
C ALA A 41 -3.04 -5.26 -0.71
N ARG A 42 -3.89 -6.25 -1.01
CA ARG A 42 -4.39 -6.52 -2.37
C ARG A 42 -5.77 -5.89 -2.48
N ILE A 43 -5.92 -4.89 -3.33
CA ILE A 43 -7.17 -4.16 -3.52
C ILE A 43 -7.81 -4.59 -4.85
N PRO A 44 -8.96 -5.27 -4.83
CA PRO A 44 -9.72 -5.50 -6.05
C PRO A 44 -10.30 -4.17 -6.53
N LEU A 45 -10.11 -3.85 -7.80
CA LEU A 45 -10.74 -2.68 -8.43
C LEU A 45 -11.93 -3.16 -9.26
N ALA A 46 -13.10 -2.60 -8.99
CA ALA A 46 -14.37 -3.03 -9.59
C ALA A 46 -14.36 -2.83 -11.11
N GLY A 47 -15.01 -3.74 -11.85
CA GLY A 47 -15.06 -3.67 -13.32
C GLY A 47 -13.75 -3.96 -14.04
N ARG A 48 -12.64 -4.12 -13.32
CA ARG A 48 -11.35 -4.52 -13.89
C ARG A 48 -11.16 -6.00 -13.58
N GLY A 49 -11.26 -6.86 -14.60
CA GLY A 49 -11.21 -8.33 -14.46
C GLY A 49 -9.95 -8.88 -13.75
N LYS A 50 -9.65 -10.18 -13.86
CA LYS A 50 -8.61 -10.88 -13.05
C LYS A 50 -7.23 -10.21 -12.94
N ARG A 51 -6.86 -9.32 -13.88
CA ARG A 51 -5.58 -8.59 -13.93
C ARG A 51 -5.64 -7.13 -13.43
N GLY A 52 -6.83 -6.62 -13.10
CA GLY A 52 -7.07 -5.19 -12.89
C GLY A 52 -6.99 -4.68 -11.45
N GLY A 53 -6.62 -5.52 -10.49
CA GLY A 53 -6.46 -5.09 -9.09
C GLY A 53 -5.19 -4.27 -8.86
N ALA A 54 -5.16 -3.56 -7.74
CA ALA A 54 -4.02 -2.79 -7.26
C ALA A 54 -3.40 -3.42 -6.02
N ARG A 55 -2.17 -3.03 -5.71
CA ARG A 55 -1.54 -3.27 -4.41
C ARG A 55 -1.26 -1.93 -3.76
N VAL A 56 -1.56 -1.84 -2.48
CA VAL A 56 -1.33 -0.64 -1.67
C VAL A 56 -0.36 -0.99 -0.56
N ILE A 57 0.68 -0.17 -0.42
CA ILE A 57 1.61 -0.22 0.70
C ILE A 57 1.16 0.76 1.77
N SER A 58 0.95 0.27 2.98
CA SER A 58 0.54 1.08 4.12
C SER A 58 1.46 0.88 5.32
N TYR A 59 1.40 1.84 6.25
CA TYR A 59 2.03 1.77 7.56
C TYR A 59 1.04 2.19 8.63
N VAL A 60 0.99 1.46 9.75
CA VAL A 60 0.11 1.79 10.87
C VAL A 60 0.96 2.42 11.96
N VAL A 61 0.63 3.66 12.32
CA VAL A 61 1.23 4.36 13.44
C VAL A 61 0.23 4.31 14.58
N ALA A 62 0.63 3.68 15.69
CA ALA A 62 -0.21 3.57 16.88
C ALA A 62 -0.75 4.95 17.30
N ALA A 63 -2.03 5.00 17.70
CA ALA A 63 -2.77 6.22 18.05
C ALA A 63 -2.93 7.30 16.96
N ARG A 64 -2.23 7.22 15.82
CA ARG A 64 -2.30 8.19 14.71
C ARG A 64 -3.06 7.67 13.48
N GLY A 65 -3.16 6.36 13.32
CA GLY A 65 -3.93 5.72 12.23
C GLY A 65 -3.06 5.11 11.14
N VAL A 66 -3.61 5.03 9.93
CA VAL A 66 -3.00 4.36 8.78
C VAL A 66 -2.51 5.36 7.74
N TYR A 67 -1.26 5.20 7.31
CA TYR A 67 -0.62 5.99 6.27
C TYR A 67 -0.55 5.16 5.00
N LEU A 68 -1.18 5.62 3.92
CA LEU A 68 -1.03 5.05 2.59
C LEU A 68 0.22 5.66 1.94
N LEU A 69 1.16 4.81 1.53
CA LEU A 69 2.48 5.25 1.07
C LEU A 69 2.63 5.15 -0.44
N MET A 70 2.11 4.08 -1.04
CA MET A 70 2.25 3.79 -2.47
C MET A 70 1.13 2.88 -2.97
N ALA A 71 0.74 3.05 -4.23
CA ALA A 71 -0.14 2.14 -4.95
C ALA A 71 0.46 1.77 -6.32
N TYR A 72 0.28 0.52 -6.75
CA TYR A 72 0.75 0.05 -8.06
C TYR A 72 -0.15 -1.07 -8.59
N ALA A 73 -0.16 -1.29 -9.91
CA ALA A 73 -1.00 -2.31 -10.52
C ALA A 73 -0.48 -3.72 -10.19
N LYS A 74 -1.34 -4.73 -10.31
CA LYS A 74 -1.00 -6.12 -10.02
C LYS A 74 0.27 -6.64 -10.72
N ASN A 75 0.64 -6.10 -11.87
CA ASN A 75 1.75 -6.62 -12.68
C ASN A 75 3.00 -5.71 -12.70
N ASP A 76 2.98 -4.59 -11.98
CA ASP A 76 4.04 -3.58 -12.11
C ASP A 76 5.25 -3.80 -11.22
N GLN A 77 5.11 -4.60 -10.15
CA GLN A 77 6.17 -4.77 -9.16
C GLN A 77 6.36 -6.24 -8.78
N SER A 78 7.62 -6.68 -8.81
CA SER A 78 8.07 -7.93 -8.22
C SER A 78 8.05 -7.85 -6.70
N ASP A 79 8.25 -8.98 -6.03
CA ASP A 79 8.49 -8.98 -4.59
C ASP A 79 9.78 -8.21 -4.25
N LEU A 80 9.80 -7.62 -3.06
CA LEU A 80 10.94 -6.84 -2.58
C LEU A 80 12.11 -7.78 -2.28
N THR A 81 13.31 -7.39 -2.72
CA THR A 81 14.54 -8.03 -2.26
C THR A 81 14.78 -7.73 -0.78
N PRO A 82 15.55 -8.56 -0.06
CA PRO A 82 15.90 -8.31 1.34
C PRO A 82 16.57 -6.94 1.56
N ASP A 83 17.41 -6.48 0.63
CA ASP A 83 18.05 -5.18 0.70
C ASP A 83 17.06 -4.02 0.55
N GLN A 84 16.12 -4.13 -0.39
CA GLN A 84 15.05 -3.15 -0.55
C GLN A 84 14.15 -3.09 0.69
N ALA A 85 13.81 -4.23 1.28
CA ALA A 85 13.05 -4.29 2.52
C ALA A 85 13.79 -3.57 3.66
N ARG A 86 15.08 -3.87 3.86
CA ARG A 86 15.92 -3.19 4.87
C ARG A 86 16.02 -1.68 4.65
N ALA A 87 16.16 -1.24 3.40
CA ALA A 87 16.21 0.17 3.07
C ALA A 87 14.89 0.89 3.40
N LEU A 88 13.75 0.25 3.11
CA LEU A 88 12.44 0.74 3.49
C LEU A 88 12.26 0.80 5.01
N ALA A 89 12.75 -0.20 5.75
CA ALA A 89 12.67 -0.19 7.21
C ALA A 89 13.33 1.04 7.82
N ARG A 90 14.57 1.36 7.41
CA ARG A 90 15.30 2.55 7.87
C ARG A 90 14.58 3.85 7.54
N LEU A 91 13.96 3.92 6.35
CA LEU A 91 13.20 5.08 5.94
C LEU A 91 11.97 5.28 6.85
N ILE A 92 11.29 4.20 7.22
CA ILE A 92 10.11 4.27 8.11
C ILE A 92 10.49 4.72 9.51
N GLU A 93 11.60 4.23 10.07
CA GLU A 93 12.15 4.69 11.35
C GLU A 93 12.51 6.19 11.36
N THR A 94 12.82 6.76 10.20
CA THR A 94 13.15 8.20 10.09
C THR A 94 11.91 9.07 9.91
N LEU A 95 10.85 8.53 9.29
CA LEU A 95 9.65 9.28 8.93
C LEU A 95 8.58 9.31 10.03
N PHE A 96 8.60 8.35 10.95
CA PHE A 96 7.57 8.14 11.98
C PHE A 96 8.19 7.89 13.35
#